data_AF-A0A076LJZ0-F1
#
_entry.id   AF-A0A076LJZ0-F1
#
_cell.length_a   1.000
_cell.length_b   1.000
_cell.length_c   1.000
_cell.angle_alpha   90.00
_cell.angle_beta   90.00
_cell.angle_gamma   90.00
#
_symmetry.space_group_name_H-M   'P 1'
#
loop_
_entity.id
_entity.type
_entity.pdbx_description
1 polymer ?
#
loop_
_entity_poly.entity_id
_entity_poly.type
_entity_poly.pdbx_seq_one_letter_code
_entity_poly.pdbx_strand_id
1 'polypeptide(L)'
;MGTLAAVAGVLIPKALGITYLIAPILTLIIALVVGVIVGNLTVKPVGMKIPIMVRSMTFLSVAGALALLGFTTAYVGSLEPAAFVDGALNSGVMALAFIVAGMSILHPFNACLGPNESHKRTLTLAIACGLISWFVFSVVKLDVISMVVSIILWAIVYVKFVKMSFKDACAVLYTPEIPKKEE
;
A
#
# COMPACT_ATOMS: atom_id res chain seq x y z
N MET A 1 -10.92 -3.27 5.08
CA MET A 1 -10.11 -4.50 5.26
C MET A 1 -8.81 -4.22 5.99
N GLY A 2 -7.90 -3.41 5.42
CA GLY A 2 -6.57 -3.17 6.00
C GLY A 2 -6.58 -2.59 7.42
N THR A 3 -7.38 -1.57 7.70
CA THR A 3 -7.50 -0.95 9.03
C THR A 3 -8.00 -1.93 10.08
N LEU A 4 -9.07 -2.68 9.75
CA LEU A 4 -9.63 -3.69 10.63
C LEU A 4 -8.62 -4.80 10.96
N ALA A 5 -7.89 -5.30 9.96
CA ALA A 5 -6.88 -6.33 10.18
C ALA A 5 -5.68 -5.83 11.01
N ALA A 6 -5.22 -4.60 10.77
CA ALA A 6 -4.12 -3.99 11.53
C ALA A 6 -4.51 -3.74 13.00
N VAL A 7 -5.71 -3.22 13.24
CA VAL A 7 -6.20 -2.98 14.61
C VAL A 7 -6.47 -4.28 15.34
N ALA A 8 -7.13 -5.25 14.70
CA ALA A 8 -7.39 -6.56 15.30
C ALA A 8 -6.07 -7.30 15.60
N GLY A 9 -5.09 -7.24 14.70
CA GLY A 9 -3.79 -7.87 14.89
C GLY A 9 -3.00 -7.32 16.09
N VAL A 10 -3.18 -6.05 16.44
CA VAL A 10 -2.56 -5.43 17.62
C VAL A 10 -3.36 -5.66 18.90
N LEU A 11 -4.70 -5.67 18.84
CA LEU A 11 -5.55 -5.77 20.03
C LEU A 11 -5.76 -7.22 20.53
N ILE A 12 -5.76 -8.22 19.63
CA ILE A 12 -5.98 -9.62 20.01
C ILE A 12 -4.86 -10.18 20.92
N PRO A 13 -3.55 -9.89 20.69
CA PRO A 13 -2.49 -10.30 21.61
C PRO A 13 -2.73 -9.81 23.05
N LYS A 14 -3.26 -8.58 23.22
CA LYS A 14 -3.65 -8.05 24.53
C LYS A 14 -4.75 -8.88 25.18
N ALA A 15 -5.79 -9.21 24.42
CA ALA A 15 -6.94 -9.95 24.92
C ALA A 15 -6.60 -11.40 25.31
N LEU A 16 -5.64 -12.01 24.62
CA LEU A 16 -5.20 -13.39 24.86
C LEU A 16 -4.01 -13.51 25.82
N GLY A 17 -3.45 -12.38 26.31
CA GLY A 17 -2.27 -12.37 27.18
C GLY A 17 -0.98 -12.84 26.48
N ILE A 18 -0.93 -12.73 25.15
CA ILE A 18 0.19 -13.17 24.31
C ILE A 18 1.13 -12.00 24.04
N THR A 19 2.43 -12.27 23.84
CA THR A 19 3.43 -11.25 23.49
C THR A 19 3.00 -10.41 22.28
N TYR A 20 3.02 -9.07 22.44
CA TYR A 20 2.63 -8.11 21.40
C TYR A 20 3.51 -8.17 20.14
N LEU A 21 4.69 -8.77 20.22
CA LEU A 21 5.59 -9.02 19.07
C LEU A 21 4.97 -9.96 18.02
N ILE A 22 3.92 -10.70 18.36
CA ILE A 22 3.19 -11.56 17.41
C ILE A 22 2.23 -10.75 16.54
N ALA A 23 1.97 -9.46 16.85
CA ALA A 23 1.03 -8.61 16.13
C ALA A 23 1.21 -8.58 14.60
N PRO A 24 2.44 -8.52 14.02
CA PRO A 24 2.60 -8.55 12.56
C PRO A 24 2.14 -9.87 11.91
N ILE A 25 2.43 -11.00 12.55
CA ILE A 25 2.03 -12.33 12.08
C ILE A 25 0.51 -12.45 12.15
N LEU A 26 -0.07 -12.02 13.26
CA LEU A 26 -1.52 -12.09 13.45
C LEU A 26 -2.26 -11.16 12.48
N THR A 27 -1.75 -9.94 12.27
CA THR A 27 -2.25 -9.00 11.27
C THR A 27 -2.26 -9.63 9.88
N LEU A 28 -1.19 -10.33 9.49
CA LEU A 28 -1.10 -11.03 8.21
C LEU A 28 -2.17 -12.12 8.08
N ILE A 29 -2.33 -12.97 9.09
CA ILE A 29 -3.31 -14.06 9.09
C ILE A 29 -4.74 -13.49 8.97
N ILE A 30 -5.06 -12.47 9.78
CA ILE A 30 -6.39 -11.83 9.74
C ILE A 30 -6.62 -11.17 8.39
N ALA A 31 -5.62 -10.49 7.83
CA ALA A 31 -5.73 -9.83 6.53
C ALA A 31 -5.99 -10.84 5.39
N LEU A 32 -5.38 -12.03 5.43
CA LEU A 32 -5.65 -13.11 4.48
C LEU A 32 -7.11 -13.57 4.57
N VAL A 33 -7.60 -13.86 5.78
CA VAL A 33 -8.97 -14.34 6.01
C VAL A 33 -9.98 -13.28 5.55
N VAL A 34 -9.83 -12.04 5.99
CA VAL A 34 -10.71 -10.93 5.62
C VAL A 34 -10.66 -10.69 4.10
N GLY A 35 -9.48 -10.78 3.49
CA GLY A 35 -9.29 -10.62 2.06
C GLY A 35 -10.04 -11.66 1.23
N VAL A 36 -10.01 -12.94 1.65
CA VAL A 36 -10.77 -14.02 0.98
C VAL A 36 -12.27 -13.82 1.14
N ILE A 37 -12.74 -13.44 2.33
CA ILE A 37 -14.16 -13.18 2.59
C ILE A 37 -14.67 -12.07 1.67
N VAL A 38 -14.00 -10.92 1.67
CA VAL A 38 -14.42 -9.78 0.84
C VAL A 38 -14.27 -10.07 -0.64
N GLY A 39 -13.22 -10.80 -1.05
CA GLY A 39 -13.06 -11.26 -2.43
C GLY A 39 -14.25 -12.10 -2.90
N ASN A 40 -14.69 -13.07 -2.09
CA ASN A 40 -15.86 -13.90 -2.39
C ASN A 40 -17.17 -13.09 -2.42
N LEU A 41 -17.31 -12.11 -1.53
CA LEU A 41 -18.43 -11.17 -1.54
C LEU A 41 -18.40 -10.23 -2.77
N THR A 42 -17.25 -10.03 -3.41
CA THR A 42 -17.20 -9.20 -4.63
C THR A 42 -17.59 -10.00 -5.88
N VAL A 43 -17.31 -11.30 -5.90
CA VAL A 43 -17.63 -12.17 -7.04
C VAL A 43 -19.09 -12.65 -7.00
N LYS A 44 -19.59 -13.11 -5.85
CA LYS A 44 -20.88 -13.81 -5.76
C LYS A 44 -22.09 -12.86 -5.73
N PRO A 45 -22.23 -11.91 -4.78
CA PRO A 45 -23.38 -11.01 -4.72
C PRO A 45 -23.22 -9.76 -5.59
N VAL A 46 -22.00 -9.23 -5.80
CA VAL A 46 -21.78 -8.02 -6.64
C VAL A 46 -21.66 -8.38 -8.13
N GLY A 47 -21.38 -9.66 -8.45
CA GLY A 47 -21.43 -10.17 -9.83
C GLY A 47 -20.25 -9.76 -10.72
N MET A 48 -19.13 -9.31 -10.15
CA MET A 48 -17.94 -8.98 -10.93
C MET A 48 -17.25 -10.27 -11.41
N LYS A 49 -17.30 -10.54 -12.73
CA LYS A 49 -16.81 -11.78 -13.37
C LYS A 49 -15.30 -11.82 -13.63
N ILE A 50 -14.48 -11.24 -12.75
CA ILE A 50 -13.02 -11.24 -12.95
C ILE A 50 -12.43 -12.51 -12.29
N PRO A 51 -11.83 -13.44 -13.04
CA PRO A 51 -11.40 -14.76 -12.53
C PRO A 51 -10.32 -14.68 -11.44
N ILE A 52 -9.55 -13.59 -11.41
CA ILE A 52 -8.48 -13.36 -10.43
C ILE A 52 -8.91 -12.51 -9.22
N MET A 53 -10.19 -12.13 -9.12
CA MET A 53 -10.66 -11.15 -8.14
C MET A 53 -10.40 -11.54 -6.69
N VAL A 54 -10.75 -12.75 -6.29
CA VAL A 54 -10.57 -13.21 -4.89
C VAL A 54 -9.09 -13.17 -4.50
N ARG A 55 -8.22 -13.59 -5.42
CA ARG A 55 -6.77 -13.57 -5.24
C ARG A 55 -6.24 -12.13 -5.12
N SER A 56 -6.62 -11.25 -6.03
CA SER A 56 -6.21 -9.84 -6.02
C SER A 56 -6.68 -9.09 -4.77
N MET A 57 -7.93 -9.31 -4.35
CA MET A 57 -8.49 -8.71 -3.12
C MET A 57 -7.79 -9.22 -1.87
N THR A 58 -7.38 -10.49 -1.86
CA THR A 58 -6.60 -11.07 -0.76
C THR A 58 -5.22 -10.41 -0.65
N PHE A 59 -4.48 -10.29 -1.75
CA PHE A 59 -3.18 -9.62 -1.74
C PHE A 59 -3.29 -8.14 -1.41
N LEU A 60 -4.33 -7.46 -1.90
CA LEU A 60 -4.58 -6.06 -1.58
C LEU A 60 -4.89 -5.87 -0.09
N SER A 61 -5.66 -6.78 0.51
CA SER A 61 -5.94 -6.79 1.95
C SER A 61 -4.66 -6.92 2.77
N VAL A 62 -3.79 -7.87 2.41
CA VAL A 62 -2.50 -8.08 3.08
C VAL A 62 -1.59 -6.87 2.93
N ALA A 63 -1.43 -6.37 1.70
CA ALA A 63 -0.59 -5.19 1.43
C ALA A 63 -1.08 -3.97 2.21
N GLY A 64 -2.39 -3.71 2.21
CA GLY A 64 -2.98 -2.60 2.95
C GLY A 64 -2.84 -2.75 4.47
N ALA A 65 -3.07 -3.95 5.02
CA ALA A 65 -2.93 -4.20 6.45
C ALA A 65 -1.48 -4.05 6.94
N LEU A 66 -0.52 -4.60 6.20
CA LEU A 66 0.90 -4.51 6.54
C LEU A 66 1.45 -3.09 6.35
N ALA A 67 1.03 -2.37 5.30
CA ALA A 67 1.42 -0.97 5.11
C ALA A 67 0.89 -0.08 6.24
N LEU A 68 -0.38 -0.27 6.64
CA LEU A 68 -0.97 0.45 7.76
C LEU A 68 -0.25 0.16 9.06
N LEU A 69 -0.04 -1.12 9.38
CA LEU A 69 0.71 -1.50 10.58
C LEU A 69 2.12 -0.92 10.55
N GLY A 70 2.82 -1.01 9.41
CA GLY A 70 4.16 -0.48 9.23
C GLY A 70 4.24 1.04 9.44
N PHE A 71 3.39 1.83 8.79
CA PHE A 71 3.42 3.29 8.93
C PHE A 71 3.02 3.77 10.32
N THR A 72 1.99 3.16 10.90
CA THR A 72 1.54 3.51 12.26
C THR A 72 2.54 3.11 13.33
N THR A 73 3.17 1.93 13.21
CA THR A 73 4.23 1.51 14.15
C THR A 73 5.52 2.29 13.96
N ALA A 74 5.88 2.65 12.73
CA ALA A 74 7.02 3.55 12.47
C ALA A 74 6.81 4.92 13.12
N TYR A 75 5.57 5.44 13.09
CA TYR A 75 5.21 6.69 13.77
C TYR A 75 5.25 6.56 15.30
N VAL A 76 4.49 5.62 15.86
CA VAL A 76 4.35 5.42 17.32
C VAL A 76 5.65 4.92 17.97
N GLY A 77 6.47 4.16 17.24
CA GLY A 77 7.70 3.56 17.75
C GLY A 77 7.49 2.32 18.64
N SER A 78 6.25 1.85 18.76
CA SER A 78 5.91 0.67 19.57
C SER A 78 4.77 -0.13 18.92
N LEU A 79 4.81 -1.45 19.13
CA LEU A 79 3.71 -2.38 18.83
C LEU A 79 2.83 -2.65 20.05
N GLU A 80 3.12 -2.01 21.18
CA GLU A 80 2.34 -2.17 22.39
C GLU A 80 0.90 -1.65 22.17
N PRO A 81 -0.14 -2.42 22.53
CA PRO A 81 -1.53 -2.07 22.21
C PRO A 81 -1.98 -0.72 22.77
N ALA A 82 -1.54 -0.34 23.97
CA ALA A 82 -1.91 0.95 24.57
C ALA A 82 -1.30 2.12 23.78
N ALA A 83 0.02 2.08 23.57
CA ALA A 83 0.75 3.08 22.80
C ALA A 83 0.24 3.16 21.35
N PHE A 84 -0.12 2.02 20.74
CA PHE A 84 -0.66 1.99 19.39
C PHE A 84 -2.04 2.64 19.28
N VAL A 85 -2.95 2.36 20.21
CA VAL A 85 -4.29 2.96 20.19
C VAL A 85 -4.20 4.47 20.41
N ASP A 86 -3.45 4.91 21.42
CA ASP A 86 -3.34 6.34 21.71
C ASP A 86 -2.56 7.10 20.63
N GLY A 87 -1.45 6.50 20.17
CA GLY A 87 -0.54 7.12 19.22
C GLY A 87 -0.97 7.02 17.74
N ALA A 88 -1.77 6.04 17.34
CA ALA A 88 -2.20 5.86 15.94
C ALA A 88 -3.70 6.06 15.71
N LEU A 89 -4.58 5.54 16.60
CA LEU A 89 -6.03 5.65 16.42
C LEU A 89 -6.56 6.98 16.95
N ASN A 90 -6.30 7.30 18.21
CA ASN A 90 -6.82 8.51 18.85
C ASN A 90 -6.19 9.79 18.31
N SER A 91 -4.94 9.71 17.82
CA SER A 91 -4.23 10.81 17.18
C SER A 91 -4.71 11.12 15.76
N GLY A 92 -5.51 10.25 15.13
CA GLY A 92 -5.95 10.38 13.74
C GLY A 92 -4.88 10.00 12.69
N VAL A 93 -3.66 9.64 13.10
CA VAL A 93 -2.56 9.27 12.18
C VAL A 93 -2.89 8.04 11.35
N MET A 94 -3.71 7.12 11.87
CA MET A 94 -4.22 5.96 11.13
C MET A 94 -4.99 6.37 9.87
N ALA A 95 -5.75 7.47 9.91
CA ALA A 95 -6.48 7.95 8.72
C ALA A 95 -5.52 8.45 7.65
N LEU A 96 -4.46 9.15 8.05
CA LEU A 96 -3.41 9.59 7.15
C LEU A 96 -2.63 8.40 6.57
N ALA A 97 -2.32 7.40 7.40
CA ALA A 97 -1.70 6.14 6.95
C ALA A 97 -2.56 5.39 5.95
N PHE A 98 -3.89 5.40 6.13
CA PHE A 98 -4.82 4.77 5.21
C PHE A 98 -4.80 5.43 3.82
N ILE A 99 -4.87 6.75 3.77
CA ILE A 99 -4.86 7.49 2.50
C ILE A 99 -3.51 7.32 1.80
N VAL A 100 -2.41 7.50 2.53
CA VAL A 100 -1.05 7.41 1.98
C VAL A 100 -0.71 5.99 1.50
N ALA A 101 -1.09 4.97 2.26
CA ALA A 101 -0.93 3.57 1.84
C ALA A 101 -1.78 3.25 0.61
N GLY A 102 -3.04 3.71 0.58
CA GLY A 102 -3.92 3.57 -0.58
C GLY A 102 -3.34 4.21 -1.84
N MET A 103 -2.85 5.45 -1.73
CA MET A 103 -2.20 6.16 -2.83
C MET A 103 -0.94 5.44 -3.30
N SER A 104 -0.13 4.92 -2.39
CA SER A 104 1.08 4.17 -2.73
C SER A 104 0.81 2.89 -3.52
N ILE A 105 -0.34 2.26 -3.29
CA ILE A 105 -0.71 1.03 -3.99
C ILE A 105 -1.43 1.33 -5.30
N LEU A 106 -2.35 2.30 -5.33
CA LEU A 106 -3.25 2.53 -6.46
C LEU A 106 -2.70 3.51 -7.50
N HIS A 107 -1.96 4.54 -7.08
CA HIS A 107 -1.41 5.54 -8.00
C HIS A 107 -0.45 4.96 -9.04
N PRO A 108 0.45 4.01 -8.71
CA PRO A 108 1.37 3.44 -9.68
C PRO A 108 0.65 2.74 -10.84
N PHE A 109 -0.41 1.99 -10.54
CA PHE A 109 -1.25 1.39 -11.58
C PHE A 109 -1.90 2.48 -12.41
N ASN A 110 -2.59 3.42 -11.79
CA ASN A 110 -3.31 4.47 -12.52
C ASN A 110 -2.40 5.31 -13.42
N ALA A 111 -1.18 5.63 -12.96
CA ALA A 111 -0.22 6.44 -13.71
C ALA A 111 0.54 5.66 -14.80
N CYS A 112 0.58 4.33 -14.72
CA CYS A 112 1.27 3.50 -15.71
C CYS A 112 0.33 2.79 -16.69
N LEU A 113 -0.99 2.86 -16.47
CA LEU A 113 -2.02 2.34 -17.37
C LEU A 113 -1.96 3.07 -18.72
N GLY A 114 -1.64 2.32 -19.76
CA GLY A 114 -1.60 2.82 -21.13
C GLY A 114 -1.13 1.74 -22.10
N PRO A 115 -1.14 2.01 -23.42
CA PRO A 115 -0.78 1.03 -24.46
C PRO A 115 0.64 0.45 -24.32
N ASN A 116 1.54 1.19 -23.66
CA ASN A 116 2.91 0.78 -23.37
C ASN A 116 3.13 0.53 -21.86
N GLU A 117 2.15 -0.06 -21.17
CA GLU A 117 2.33 -0.49 -19.78
C GLU A 117 3.47 -1.50 -19.69
N SER A 118 4.37 -1.29 -18.74
CA SER A 118 5.40 -2.24 -18.40
C SER A 118 5.33 -2.48 -16.90
N HIS A 119 5.17 -3.74 -16.51
CA HIS A 119 5.14 -4.12 -15.09
C HIS A 119 6.39 -3.64 -14.33
N LYS A 120 7.54 -3.55 -15.01
CA LYS A 120 8.77 -3.00 -14.41
C LYS A 120 8.63 -1.52 -14.09
N ARG A 121 8.01 -0.73 -14.97
CA ARG A 121 7.76 0.69 -14.76
C ARG A 121 6.75 0.92 -13.64
N THR A 122 5.65 0.15 -13.65
CA THR A 122 4.61 0.17 -12.61
C THR A 122 5.19 -0.16 -11.23
N LEU A 123 6.02 -1.20 -11.13
CA LEU A 123 6.68 -1.57 -9.88
C LEU A 123 7.70 -0.51 -9.41
N THR A 124 8.45 0.08 -10.34
CA THR A 124 9.43 1.15 -10.01
C THR A 124 8.71 2.38 -9.47
N LEU A 125 7.56 2.75 -10.05
CA LEU A 125 6.72 3.84 -9.53
C LEU A 125 6.11 3.49 -8.17
N ALA A 126 5.68 2.24 -7.95
CA ALA A 126 5.18 1.80 -6.65
C ALA A 126 6.23 1.92 -5.54
N ILE A 127 7.48 1.57 -5.84
CA ILE A 127 8.61 1.78 -4.91
C ILE A 127 8.81 3.28 -4.65
N ALA A 128 8.77 4.13 -5.69
CA ALA A 128 8.87 5.58 -5.51
C ALA A 128 7.73 6.12 -4.64
N CYS A 129 6.48 5.71 -4.87
CA CYS A 129 5.34 6.14 -4.05
C CYS A 129 5.46 5.66 -2.59
N GLY A 130 5.96 4.44 -2.36
CA GLY A 130 6.26 3.94 -1.02
C GLY A 130 7.35 4.74 -0.30
N LEU A 131 8.42 5.11 -1.00
CA LEU A 131 9.53 5.89 -0.44
C LEU A 131 9.11 7.32 -0.10
N ILE A 132 8.32 7.99 -0.95
CA ILE A 132 7.81 9.33 -0.62
C ILE A 132 6.78 9.29 0.51
N SER A 133 6.03 8.19 0.64
CA SER A 133 5.14 7.98 1.78
C SER A 133 5.92 7.83 3.09
N TRP A 134 7.02 7.07 3.07
CA TRP A 134 7.92 6.99 4.22
C TRP A 134 8.51 8.35 4.58
N PHE A 135 8.88 9.17 3.59
CA PHE A 135 9.33 10.54 3.83
C PHE A 135 8.26 11.37 4.56
N VAL A 136 7.00 11.34 4.11
CA VAL A 136 5.90 12.06 4.78
C VAL A 136 5.78 11.65 6.24
N PHE A 137 5.78 10.35 6.56
CA PHE A 137 5.72 9.88 7.95
C PHE A 137 6.94 10.29 8.77
N SER A 138 8.12 10.35 8.15
CA SER A 138 9.36 10.79 8.80
C SER A 138 9.30 12.28 9.15
N VAL A 139 8.74 13.11 8.26
CA VAL A 139 8.50 14.54 8.52
C VAL A 139 7.53 14.74 9.68
N VAL A 140 6.41 14.01 9.70
CA VAL A 140 5.42 14.11 10.78
C VAL A 140 6.02 13.68 12.13
N LYS A 141 6.93 12.70 12.14
CA LYS A 141 7.64 12.25 13.35
C LYS A 141 8.85 13.14 13.71
N LEU A 142 9.28 14.06 12.84
CA LEU A 142 10.54 14.80 12.94
C LEU A 142 11.79 13.89 13.02
N ASP A 143 11.75 12.74 12.35
CA ASP A 143 12.87 11.81 12.25
C ASP A 143 13.80 12.18 11.07
N VAL A 144 14.83 12.96 11.38
CA VAL A 144 15.78 13.50 10.41
C VAL A 144 16.50 12.39 9.63
N ILE A 145 16.83 11.27 10.27
CA ILE A 145 17.57 10.18 9.62
C ILE A 145 16.67 9.53 8.56
N SER A 146 15.44 9.16 8.94
CA SER A 146 14.49 8.58 8.01
C SER A 146 14.09 9.55 6.89
N MET A 147 14.01 10.86 7.17
CA MET A 147 13.79 11.89 6.15
C MET A 147 14.89 11.90 5.08
N VAL A 148 16.15 11.94 5.49
CA VAL A 148 17.29 11.98 4.55
C VAL A 148 17.40 10.69 3.74
N VAL A 149 17.24 9.54 4.38
CA VAL A 149 17.34 8.24 3.70
C VAL A 149 16.21 8.06 2.69
N SER A 150 14.97 8.34 3.09
CA SER A 150 13.79 8.17 2.23
C SER A 150 13.83 9.07 1.00
N ILE A 151 14.26 10.33 1.12
CA ILE A 151 14.31 11.26 -0.02
C ILE A 151 15.43 10.91 -1.00
N ILE A 152 16.59 10.45 -0.52
CA ILE A 152 17.70 10.03 -1.39
C ILE A 152 17.32 8.78 -2.17
N LEU A 153 16.77 7.77 -1.49
CA LEU A 153 16.30 6.55 -2.15
C LEU A 153 15.19 6.86 -3.14
N TRP A 154 14.26 7.75 -2.77
CA TRP A 154 13.19 8.20 -3.64
C TRP A 154 13.76 8.83 -4.92
N ALA A 155 14.70 9.76 -4.80
CA ALA A 155 15.30 10.43 -5.95
C ALA A 155 15.97 9.44 -6.92
N ILE A 156 16.71 8.45 -6.39
CA ILE A 156 17.34 7.41 -7.22
C ILE A 156 16.30 6.60 -8.00
N VAL A 157 15.24 6.15 -7.32
CA VAL A 157 14.19 5.32 -7.93
C VAL A 157 13.35 6.16 -8.91
N TYR A 158 13.04 7.40 -8.56
CA TYR A 158 12.25 8.30 -9.40
C TYR A 158 12.99 8.67 -10.69
N VAL A 159 14.30 8.94 -10.63
CA VAL A 159 15.11 9.17 -11.85
C VAL A 159 15.13 7.93 -12.74
N LYS A 160 15.21 6.72 -12.15
CA LYS A 160 15.10 5.47 -12.93
C LYS A 160 13.74 5.33 -13.60
N PHE A 161 12.66 5.62 -12.87
CA PHE A 161 11.30 5.62 -13.43
C PHE A 161 11.18 6.59 -14.61
N VAL A 162 11.63 7.85 -14.45
CA VAL A 162 11.57 8.86 -15.51
C VAL A 162 12.36 8.44 -16.75
N LYS A 163 13.55 7.85 -16.59
CA LYS A 163 14.35 7.32 -17.71
C LYS A 163 13.62 6.18 -18.44
N MET A 164 12.96 5.28 -17.71
CA MET A 164 12.14 4.22 -18.31
C MET A 164 10.96 4.81 -19.08
N SER A 165 10.25 5.78 -18.49
CA SER A 165 9.13 6.48 -19.14
C SER A 165 9.55 7.17 -20.44
N PHE A 166 10.71 7.84 -20.47
CA PHE A 166 11.21 8.45 -21.71
C PHE A 166 11.57 7.42 -22.77
N LYS A 167 12.20 6.30 -22.38
CA LYS A 167 12.52 5.22 -23.30
C LYS A 167 11.26 4.62 -23.94
N ASP A 168 10.23 4.40 -23.14
CA ASP A 168 8.96 3.84 -23.60
C ASP A 168 8.20 4.86 -24.47
N ALA A 169 8.27 6.16 -24.15
CA ALA A 169 7.68 7.23 -24.95
C ALA A 169 8.33 7.36 -26.34
N CYS A 170 9.65 7.16 -26.45
CA CYS A 170 10.36 7.17 -27.73
C CYS A 170 9.98 5.99 -28.64
N ALA A 171 9.47 4.88 -28.09
CA ALA A 171 8.99 3.75 -28.87
C ALA A 171 7.58 3.99 -29.47
N VAL A 172 6.87 5.03 -29.02
CA VAL A 172 5.54 5.43 -29.50
C VAL A 172 5.63 6.48 -30.62
N LEU A 173 6.63 6.36 -31.51
CA LEU A 173 6.71 7.20 -32.71
C LEU A 173 5.63 6.84 -33.75
N TYR A 174 4.93 5.72 -33.53
CA TYR A 174 3.71 5.38 -34.25
C TYR A 174 2.53 5.51 -33.28
N THR A 175 1.81 6.62 -33.36
CA THR A 175 0.44 6.69 -32.85
C THR A 175 -0.38 5.65 -33.60
N PRO A 176 -0.91 4.59 -32.98
CA PRO A 176 -2.12 4.01 -33.52
C PRO A 176 -3.15 5.14 -33.45
N GLU A 177 -3.78 5.45 -34.57
CA GLU A 177 -4.94 6.32 -34.59
C GLU A 177 -5.83 5.92 -33.41
N ILE A 178 -6.09 6.86 -32.51
CA ILE A 178 -7.05 6.71 -31.42
C ILE A 178 -8.24 5.95 -32.01
N PRO A 179 -8.66 4.78 -31.46
CA PRO A 179 -9.79 4.06 -32.03
C PRO A 179 -10.98 5.02 -31.99
N LYS A 180 -11.41 5.45 -33.17
CA LYS A 180 -12.46 6.47 -33.29
C LYS A 180 -13.83 5.96 -32.84
N LYS A 181 -13.96 4.65 -32.55
CA LYS A 181 -15.15 3.99 -32.00
C LYS A 181 -14.79 2.75 -31.18
N GLU A 182 -15.61 2.47 -30.17
CA GLU A 182 -15.68 1.22 -29.43
C GLU A 182 -16.30 0.14 -30.33
N GLU A 183 -15.58 -0.96 -30.57
CA GLU A 183 -16.13 -2.25 -30.97
C GLU A 183 -15.79 -3.29 -29.90
#